data_AF-A0A843L100-F1
#
_entry.id   AF-A0A843L100-F1
#
_cell.length_a   1.000
_cell.length_b   1.000
_cell.length_c   1.000
_cell.angle_alpha   90.00
_cell.angle_beta   90.00
_cell.angle_gamma   90.00
#
_symmetry.space_group_name_H-M   'P 1'
#
loop_
_entity.id
_entity.type
_entity.pdbx_description
1 polymer ?
#
loop_
_entity_poly.entity_id
_entity_poly.type
_entity_poly.pdbx_seq_one_letter_code
_entity_poly.pdbx_strand_id
1 'polypeptide(L)'
;MENWRSVAAAALGCLVVAAIIGTALASDEAGTDTLGDLQKFGSKEEIEVFLKENTQNGWNGYPGAPGGAGRETGMNAPAPMATAAPTSSTRDYSTTNVQVEGVDEADFVKNDGKYIYILSGGTLAIVEAFPAKDAKILSETRIEGTPEALFLAGDRLVVFAVATEEEMITPAGSVTPVPISRTVTHAHVYDIRDRSGPELIRTLTFTGDYYDARMVG
;
A
#
# COMPACT_ATOMS: atom_id res chain seq x y z
N MET A 1 -24.69 -24.63 12.73
CA MET A 1 -23.30 -24.18 12.86
C MET A 1 -23.18 -22.91 12.03
N GLU A 2 -23.58 -21.83 12.69
CA GLU A 2 -23.72 -20.46 12.21
C GLU A 2 -22.50 -19.90 11.45
N ASN A 3 -22.85 -19.23 10.35
CA ASN A 3 -22.35 -18.01 9.67
C ASN A 3 -21.49 -16.97 10.45
N TRP A 4 -20.61 -17.39 11.35
CA TRP A 4 -19.70 -16.51 12.12
C TRP A 4 -18.79 -15.63 11.25
N ARG A 5 -18.36 -16.14 10.08
CA ARG A 5 -17.40 -15.44 9.20
C ARG A 5 -17.99 -14.20 8.54
N SER A 6 -19.28 -14.22 8.22
CA SER A 6 -19.99 -13.08 7.61
C SER A 6 -20.30 -11.98 8.63
N VAL A 7 -20.61 -12.38 9.88
CA VAL A 7 -20.84 -11.45 10.99
C VAL A 7 -19.54 -10.76 11.40
N ALA A 8 -18.41 -11.47 11.38
CA ALA A 8 -17.09 -10.91 11.70
C ALA A 8 -16.61 -9.86 10.67
N ALA A 9 -16.85 -10.08 9.38
CA ALA A 9 -16.46 -9.13 8.32
C ALA A 9 -17.30 -7.84 8.34
N ALA A 10 -18.61 -7.96 8.55
CA ALA A 10 -19.50 -6.80 8.74
C ALA A 10 -19.16 -6.01 10.01
N ALA A 11 -18.80 -6.70 11.10
CA ALA A 11 -18.35 -6.06 12.33
C ALA A 11 -17.04 -5.28 12.15
N LEU A 12 -16.09 -5.79 11.34
CA LEU A 12 -14.82 -5.10 11.06
C LEU A 12 -15.02 -3.83 10.22
N GLY A 13 -15.89 -3.89 9.20
CA GLY A 13 -16.25 -2.73 8.38
C GLY A 13 -16.97 -1.64 9.19
N CYS A 14 -17.91 -2.03 10.05
CA CYS A 14 -18.57 -1.13 10.99
C CYS A 14 -17.59 -0.52 12.00
N LEU A 15 -16.57 -1.26 12.46
CA LEU A 15 -15.55 -0.74 13.38
C LEU A 15 -14.65 0.30 12.73
N VAL A 16 -14.29 0.16 11.44
CA VAL A 16 -13.49 1.17 10.72
C VAL A 16 -14.30 2.45 10.52
N VAL A 17 -15.57 2.35 10.12
CA VAL A 17 -16.47 3.50 9.97
C VAL A 17 -16.76 4.16 11.33
N ALA A 18 -17.00 3.37 12.38
CA ALA A 18 -17.18 3.89 13.73
C ALA A 18 -15.89 4.49 14.32
N ALA A 19 -14.71 3.99 13.95
CA ALA A 19 -13.43 4.60 14.35
C ALA A 19 -13.19 5.93 13.63
N ILE A 20 -13.58 6.06 12.35
CA ILE A 20 -13.47 7.33 11.60
C ILE A 20 -14.48 8.38 12.11
N ILE A 21 -15.70 7.96 12.43
CA ILE A 21 -16.72 8.83 13.05
C ILE A 21 -16.33 9.15 14.51
N GLY A 22 -15.78 8.17 15.21
CA GLY A 22 -15.32 8.27 16.59
C GLY A 22 -14.12 9.20 16.73
N THR A 23 -13.14 9.15 15.84
CA THR A 23 -12.03 10.12 15.82
C THR A 23 -12.53 11.51 15.44
N ALA A 24 -13.44 11.64 14.47
CA ALA A 24 -14.03 12.93 14.12
C ALA A 24 -14.79 13.57 15.31
N LEU A 25 -15.51 12.78 16.10
CA LEU A 25 -16.23 13.22 17.31
C LEU A 25 -15.33 13.36 18.56
N ALA A 26 -14.23 12.62 18.65
CA ALA A 26 -13.25 12.71 19.73
C ALA A 26 -12.21 13.82 19.49
N SER A 27 -12.18 14.43 18.30
CA SER A 27 -11.30 15.58 18.01
C SER A 27 -11.55 16.79 18.91
N ASP A 28 -12.66 16.84 19.64
CA ASP A 28 -12.97 17.90 20.62
C ASP A 28 -12.48 17.60 22.05
N GLU A 29 -12.00 16.39 22.35
CA GLU A 29 -11.47 16.03 23.67
C GLU A 29 -10.09 15.38 23.51
N ALA A 30 -9.06 16.23 23.63
CA ALA A 30 -7.66 15.82 23.67
C ALA A 30 -7.41 14.80 24.80
N GLY A 31 -6.95 13.60 24.44
CA GLY A 31 -6.55 12.56 25.38
C GLY A 31 -5.49 11.65 24.76
N THR A 32 -4.32 11.62 25.38
CA THR A 32 -3.09 10.93 24.98
C THR A 32 -3.21 9.42 25.02
N ASP A 33 -2.64 8.71 24.05
CA ASP A 33 -2.04 7.39 24.29
C ASP A 33 -0.87 7.10 23.34
N THR A 34 0.22 6.65 23.95
CA THR A 34 1.58 6.54 23.40
C THR A 34 1.78 5.23 22.63
N LEU A 35 1.95 5.31 21.31
CA LEU A 35 2.70 4.31 20.55
C LEU A 35 4.20 4.48 20.84
N GLY A 36 4.92 3.35 20.88
CA GLY A 36 6.30 3.20 21.35
C GLY A 36 7.23 4.37 21.04
N ASP A 37 7.97 4.79 22.07
CA ASP A 37 8.79 5.99 22.15
C ASP A 37 9.80 6.07 20.98
N LEU A 38 9.44 6.83 19.94
CA LEU A 38 10.35 7.12 18.84
C LEU A 38 11.46 8.03 19.36
N GLN A 39 12.69 7.51 19.40
CA GLN A 39 13.85 8.28 19.81
C GLN A 39 14.12 9.38 18.77
N LYS A 40 14.11 10.63 19.22
CA LYS A 40 14.42 11.80 18.39
C LYS A 40 15.93 12.06 18.41
N PHE A 41 16.52 12.33 17.25
CA PHE A 41 17.92 12.72 17.10
C PHE A 41 18.02 14.19 16.72
N GLY A 42 18.88 14.93 17.41
CA GLY A 42 19.13 16.35 17.22
C GLY A 42 20.22 16.66 16.18
N SER A 43 20.99 15.66 15.74
CA SER A 43 22.01 15.84 14.71
C SER A 43 22.32 14.56 13.92
N LYS A 44 22.98 14.72 12.78
CA LYS A 44 23.47 13.60 11.96
C LYS A 44 24.50 12.76 12.72
N GLU A 45 25.33 13.40 13.54
CA GLU A 45 26.35 12.75 14.35
C GLU A 45 25.73 11.83 15.40
N GLU A 46 24.60 12.23 16.02
CA GLU A 46 23.86 11.36 16.94
C GLU A 46 23.30 10.12 16.24
N ILE A 47 22.79 10.26 15.01
CA ILE A 47 22.30 9.13 14.21
C ILE A 47 23.46 8.19 13.87
N GLU A 48 24.61 8.72 13.46
CA GLU A 48 25.78 7.89 13.15
C GLU A 48 26.30 7.12 14.37
N VAL A 49 26.31 7.75 15.55
CA VAL A 49 26.70 7.10 16.80
C VAL A 49 25.68 6.02 17.17
N PHE A 50 24.38 6.33 17.14
CA PHE A 50 23.31 5.37 17.41
C PHE A 50 23.37 4.16 16.47
N LEU A 51 23.57 4.39 15.18
CA LEU A 51 23.69 3.31 14.19
C LEU A 51 24.96 2.49 14.43
N LYS A 52 26.12 3.11 14.72
CA LYS A 52 27.36 2.36 15.01
C LYS A 52 27.25 1.53 16.28
N GLU A 53 26.59 2.03 17.31
CA GLU A 53 26.37 1.32 18.57
C GLU A 53 25.35 0.18 18.41
N ASN A 54 24.32 0.36 17.57
CA ASN A 54 23.27 -0.63 17.37
C ASN A 54 23.48 -1.57 16.17
N THR A 55 24.47 -1.32 15.31
CA THR A 55 24.82 -2.22 14.20
C THR A 55 25.64 -3.44 14.63
N GLN A 56 26.09 -3.52 15.88
CA GLN A 56 26.83 -4.70 16.36
C GLN A 56 25.96 -5.82 16.94
N ASN A 57 24.64 -5.65 17.04
CA ASN A 57 23.80 -6.62 17.74
C ASN A 57 22.53 -7.06 16.98
N GLY A 58 22.62 -7.31 15.66
CA GLY A 58 21.49 -7.96 14.98
C GLY A 58 21.62 -8.17 13.47
N TRP A 59 22.42 -9.16 13.04
CA TRP A 59 21.94 -10.23 12.14
C TRP A 59 23.01 -11.33 12.05
N ASN A 60 22.83 -12.37 12.86
CA ASN A 60 23.60 -13.60 12.76
C ASN A 60 22.98 -14.47 11.65
N GLY A 61 23.70 -14.65 10.54
CA GLY A 61 23.57 -15.80 9.65
C GLY A 61 22.49 -15.80 8.56
N TYR A 62 22.92 -15.62 7.31
CA TYR A 62 22.47 -16.46 6.19
C TYR A 62 23.71 -17.13 5.60
N PRO A 63 23.90 -18.45 5.72
CA PRO A 63 25.05 -19.13 5.13
C PRO A 63 24.75 -19.41 3.65
N GLY A 64 25.51 -18.79 2.76
CA GLY A 64 25.59 -19.20 1.35
C GLY A 64 25.21 -18.13 0.34
N ALA A 65 26.13 -17.20 0.08
CA ALA A 65 26.21 -16.51 -1.20
C ALA A 65 27.70 -16.31 -1.53
N PRO A 66 28.27 -17.02 -2.54
CA PRO A 66 29.65 -16.84 -2.94
C PRO A 66 29.80 -15.68 -3.92
N GLY A 67 30.71 -14.76 -3.60
CA GLY A 67 31.08 -13.61 -4.44
C GLY A 67 30.34 -12.34 -4.02
N GLY A 68 30.97 -11.26 -3.56
CA GLY A 68 32.37 -10.87 -3.61
C GLY A 68 32.40 -9.38 -3.97
N ALA A 69 32.86 -8.55 -3.04
CA ALA A 69 33.45 -7.21 -3.23
C ALA A 69 33.76 -6.71 -1.80
N GLY A 70 34.99 -6.62 -1.33
CA GLY A 70 36.06 -5.84 -1.94
C GLY A 70 36.25 -4.61 -1.05
N ARG A 71 37.22 -4.68 -0.13
CA ARG A 71 37.67 -3.51 0.64
C ARG A 71 38.18 -2.46 -0.36
N GLU A 72 37.42 -1.40 -0.55
CA GLU A 72 37.95 -0.19 -1.18
C GLU A 72 38.36 0.80 -0.09
N THR A 73 39.66 0.81 0.18
CA THR A 73 40.36 1.92 0.83
C THR A 73 40.41 3.09 -0.15
N GLY A 74 39.47 4.03 -0.03
CA GLY A 74 39.45 5.27 -0.82
C GLY A 74 40.32 6.35 -0.20
N MET A 75 41.37 6.74 -0.93
CA MET A 75 42.34 7.79 -0.64
C MET A 75 41.72 9.17 -0.35
N ASN A 76 42.41 9.93 0.52
CA ASN A 76 42.23 11.36 0.79
C ASN A 76 42.05 12.20 -0.48
N ALA A 77 40.91 12.89 -0.58
CA ALA A 77 40.73 14.07 -1.41
C ALA A 77 40.69 15.32 -0.50
N PRO A 78 41.39 16.42 -0.83
CA PRO A 78 41.45 17.59 0.04
C PRO A 78 40.08 18.29 0.11
N ALA A 79 39.70 18.68 1.33
CA ALA A 79 38.47 19.40 1.62
C ALA A 79 38.45 20.79 0.95
N PRO A 80 37.32 21.24 0.39
CA PRO A 80 37.17 22.64 -0.01
C PRO A 80 37.09 23.54 1.23
N MET A 81 37.83 24.65 1.20
CA MET A 81 37.82 25.68 2.24
C MET A 81 36.43 26.28 2.43
N ALA A 82 35.97 26.34 3.68
CA ALA A 82 34.74 27.02 4.05
C ALA A 82 34.89 28.55 3.87
N THR A 83 34.09 29.12 2.97
CA THR A 83 33.83 30.56 2.95
C THR A 83 32.63 30.82 3.86
N ALA A 84 32.84 31.59 4.93
CA ALA A 84 31.79 31.94 5.87
C ALA A 84 30.83 32.98 5.28
N ALA A 85 29.53 32.65 5.24
CA ALA A 85 28.40 33.59 5.21
C ALA A 85 27.09 32.84 5.56
N PRO A 86 26.02 33.56 5.92
CA PRO A 86 25.64 33.97 7.26
C PRO A 86 24.65 33.00 7.93
N THR A 87 24.44 33.20 9.22
CA THR A 87 23.38 32.58 10.04
C THR A 87 21.99 32.84 9.46
N SER A 88 21.43 31.83 8.78
CA SER A 88 19.99 31.65 8.67
C SER A 88 19.64 30.21 9.03
N SER A 89 18.91 30.06 10.12
CA SER A 89 18.34 28.81 10.60
C SER A 89 17.33 28.25 9.59
N THR A 90 17.82 27.55 8.57
CA THR A 90 17.00 26.62 7.80
C THR A 90 17.20 25.26 8.43
N ARG A 91 16.13 24.74 9.06
CA ARG A 91 16.08 23.35 9.48
C ARG A 91 16.08 22.51 8.20
N ASP A 92 17.20 21.88 7.88
CA ASP A 92 17.23 20.85 6.86
C ASP A 92 16.36 19.69 7.36
N TYR A 93 15.21 19.51 6.73
CA TYR A 93 14.33 18.37 6.97
C TYR A 93 14.54 17.34 5.87
N SER A 94 14.51 16.07 6.25
CA SER A 94 14.46 14.97 5.30
C SER A 94 13.13 15.04 4.54
N THR A 95 13.17 15.34 3.25
CA THR A 95 12.04 15.08 2.36
C THR A 95 12.03 13.58 2.07
N THR A 96 11.00 12.88 2.53
CA THR A 96 10.62 11.59 1.95
C THR A 96 10.38 11.82 0.46
N ASN A 97 11.04 11.02 -0.37
CA ASN A 97 11.06 11.10 -1.83
C ASN A 97 9.77 11.72 -2.42
N VAL A 98 9.95 12.84 -3.12
CA VAL A 98 8.91 13.69 -3.73
C VAL A 98 7.74 12.86 -4.26
N GLN A 99 6.58 12.92 -3.58
CA GLN A 99 5.33 12.62 -4.26
C GLN A 99 5.16 13.69 -5.32
N VAL A 100 5.30 13.27 -6.58
CA VAL A 100 5.26 14.18 -7.73
C VAL A 100 3.81 14.60 -7.91
N GLU A 101 3.58 15.89 -8.10
CA GLU A 101 2.27 16.42 -8.47
C GLU A 101 1.72 15.64 -9.67
N GLY A 102 0.50 15.13 -9.56
CA GLY A 102 -0.13 14.30 -10.61
C GLY A 102 0.17 12.79 -10.55
N VAL A 103 0.87 12.31 -9.51
CA VAL A 103 1.06 10.87 -9.28
C VAL A 103 0.18 10.38 -8.13
N ASP A 104 -0.70 9.44 -8.43
CA ASP A 104 -1.48 8.72 -7.41
C ASP A 104 -0.83 7.35 -7.14
N GLU A 105 -0.77 6.97 -5.86
CA GLU A 105 -0.30 5.65 -5.39
C GLU A 105 -1.50 4.72 -5.20
N ALA A 106 -1.38 3.45 -5.58
CA ALA A 106 -2.48 2.52 -5.43
C ALA A 106 -2.68 2.18 -3.95
N ASP A 107 -3.91 2.28 -3.46
CA ASP A 107 -4.25 2.02 -2.05
C ASP A 107 -5.53 1.17 -1.99
N PHE A 108 -5.80 0.49 -0.86
CA PHE A 108 -7.02 -0.29 -0.67
C PHE A 108 -8.26 0.58 -0.41
N VAL A 109 -8.06 1.89 -0.18
CA VAL A 109 -9.12 2.88 0.02
C VAL A 109 -8.91 4.15 -0.80
N LYS A 110 -9.98 4.67 -1.42
CA LYS A 110 -10.01 5.97 -2.11
C LYS A 110 -11.30 6.75 -1.79
N ASN A 111 -11.28 8.05 -2.03
CA ASN A 111 -12.41 8.95 -1.82
C ASN A 111 -12.45 10.04 -2.89
N ASP A 112 -13.65 10.47 -3.30
CA ASP A 112 -13.89 11.58 -4.23
C ASP A 112 -14.66 12.76 -3.60
N GLY A 113 -14.61 12.87 -2.27
CA GLY A 113 -15.35 13.86 -1.47
C GLY A 113 -16.77 13.45 -1.10
N LYS A 114 -17.46 12.64 -1.92
CA LYS A 114 -18.81 12.17 -1.63
C LYS A 114 -18.88 10.67 -1.34
N TYR A 115 -18.09 9.90 -2.06
CA TYR A 115 -18.05 8.45 -2.00
C TYR A 115 -16.73 7.95 -1.44
N ILE A 116 -16.77 6.82 -0.75
CA ILE A 116 -15.58 6.07 -0.32
C ILE A 116 -15.60 4.72 -1.04
N TYR A 117 -14.45 4.32 -1.55
CA TYR A 117 -14.22 3.07 -2.28
C TYR A 117 -13.24 2.24 -1.46
N ILE A 118 -13.65 1.05 -1.00
CA ILE A 118 -12.84 0.21 -0.11
C ILE A 118 -12.77 -1.22 -0.64
N LEU A 119 -11.57 -1.78 -0.61
CA LEU A 119 -11.35 -3.23 -0.76
C LEU A 119 -11.34 -3.87 0.61
N SER A 120 -12.23 -4.84 0.83
CA SER A 120 -12.27 -5.63 2.07
C SER A 120 -12.80 -7.03 1.80
N GLY A 121 -12.10 -8.04 2.31
CA GLY A 121 -12.53 -9.44 2.23
C GLY A 121 -12.75 -9.95 0.80
N GLY A 122 -12.03 -9.40 -0.18
CA GLY A 122 -12.22 -9.76 -1.59
C GLY A 122 -13.33 -8.98 -2.32
N THR A 123 -13.92 -7.99 -1.67
CA THR A 123 -15.05 -7.21 -2.19
C THR A 123 -14.65 -5.75 -2.30
N LEU A 124 -15.07 -5.12 -3.41
CA LEU A 124 -15.13 -3.68 -3.54
C LEU A 124 -16.46 -3.17 -2.99
N ALA A 125 -16.40 -2.37 -1.94
CA ALA A 125 -17.55 -1.64 -1.41
C ALA A 125 -17.48 -0.17 -1.86
N ILE A 126 -18.61 0.35 -2.33
CA ILE A 126 -18.79 1.79 -2.61
C ILE A 126 -19.78 2.33 -1.60
N VAL A 127 -19.37 3.34 -0.84
CA VAL A 127 -20.13 3.93 0.25
C VAL A 127 -20.42 5.39 -0.09
N GLU A 128 -21.69 5.79 -0.09
CA GLU A 128 -22.04 7.20 -0.01
C GLU A 128 -21.74 7.66 1.42
N ALA A 129 -20.69 8.47 1.60
CA ALA A 129 -20.17 8.82 2.92
C ALA A 129 -20.53 10.25 3.34
N PHE A 130 -20.92 11.10 2.39
CA PHE A 130 -21.32 12.48 2.66
C PHE A 130 -22.72 12.80 2.12
N PRO A 131 -23.59 13.44 2.94
CA PRO A 131 -23.36 13.83 4.33
C PRO A 131 -23.39 12.63 5.28
N ALA A 132 -22.62 12.69 6.38
CA ALA A 132 -22.41 11.55 7.28
C ALA A 132 -23.72 10.95 7.85
N LYS A 133 -24.75 11.78 8.06
CA LYS A 133 -26.07 11.36 8.54
C LYS A 133 -26.81 10.38 7.59
N ASP A 134 -26.48 10.44 6.30
CA ASP A 134 -27.13 9.65 5.24
C ASP A 134 -26.17 8.56 4.72
N ALA A 135 -25.07 8.31 5.44
CA ALA A 135 -24.03 7.41 4.97
C ALA A 135 -24.53 5.97 4.83
N LYS A 136 -24.27 5.36 3.67
CA LYS A 136 -24.75 4.01 3.35
C LYS A 136 -23.89 3.34 2.29
N ILE A 137 -23.87 2.01 2.31
CA ILE A 137 -23.27 1.21 1.26
C ILE A 137 -24.20 1.25 0.03
N LEU A 138 -23.67 1.65 -1.12
CA LEU A 138 -24.40 1.68 -2.40
C LEU A 138 -24.26 0.39 -3.18
N SER A 139 -23.07 -0.21 -3.16
CA SER A 139 -22.80 -1.44 -3.90
C SER A 139 -21.70 -2.25 -3.23
N GLU A 140 -21.78 -3.57 -3.40
CA GLU A 140 -20.73 -4.52 -3.07
C GLU A 140 -20.46 -5.39 -4.30
N THR A 141 -19.23 -5.35 -4.80
CA THR A 141 -18.80 -6.09 -5.99
C THR A 141 -17.72 -7.08 -5.60
N ARG A 142 -17.97 -8.39 -5.78
CA ARG A 142 -16.94 -9.41 -5.58
C ARG A 142 -15.88 -9.28 -6.66
N ILE A 143 -14.62 -9.21 -6.24
CA ILE A 143 -13.47 -9.15 -7.14
C ILE A 143 -12.95 -10.57 -7.35
N GLU A 144 -12.64 -10.94 -8.60
CA GLU A 144 -11.96 -12.20 -8.88
C GLU A 144 -10.49 -12.11 -8.44
N GLY A 145 -10.02 -13.15 -7.76
CA GLY A 145 -8.71 -13.13 -7.09
C GLY A 145 -8.73 -12.43 -5.72
N THR A 146 -7.53 -12.07 -5.28
CA THR A 146 -7.24 -11.38 -4.02
C THR A 146 -6.94 -9.91 -4.34
N PRO A 147 -7.86 -8.98 -4.07
CA PRO A 147 -7.63 -7.56 -4.37
C PRO A 147 -6.57 -6.97 -3.43
N GLU A 148 -5.60 -6.28 -4.01
CA GLU A 148 -4.44 -5.71 -3.32
C GLU A 148 -4.54 -4.19 -3.22
N ALA A 149 -4.95 -3.52 -4.30
CA ALA A 149 -5.01 -2.07 -4.36
C ALA A 149 -6.00 -1.58 -5.41
N LEU A 150 -6.41 -0.31 -5.33
CA LEU A 150 -7.24 0.34 -6.33
C LEU A 150 -6.77 1.75 -6.70
N PHE A 151 -7.20 2.19 -7.88
CA PHE A 151 -7.11 3.56 -8.36
C PHE A 151 -8.49 4.10 -8.68
N LEU A 152 -8.63 5.41 -8.50
CA LEU A 152 -9.82 6.17 -8.85
C LEU A 152 -9.44 7.32 -9.79
N ALA A 153 -10.07 7.36 -10.97
CA ALA A 153 -9.87 8.43 -11.95
C ALA A 153 -11.20 8.81 -12.60
N GLY A 154 -11.83 9.87 -12.10
CA GLY A 154 -13.16 10.30 -12.55
C GLY A 154 -14.19 9.18 -12.35
N ASP A 155 -14.81 8.73 -13.44
CA ASP A 155 -15.78 7.62 -13.43
C ASP A 155 -15.17 6.24 -13.74
N ARG A 156 -13.85 6.12 -13.60
CA ARG A 156 -13.13 4.84 -13.73
C ARG A 156 -12.53 4.44 -12.40
N LEU A 157 -12.73 3.16 -12.06
CA LEU A 157 -12.07 2.52 -10.93
C LEU A 157 -11.25 1.35 -11.46
N VAL A 158 -9.99 1.25 -11.07
CA VAL A 158 -9.15 0.08 -11.38
C VAL A 158 -8.87 -0.66 -10.09
N VAL A 159 -9.11 -1.97 -10.05
CA VAL A 159 -8.76 -2.84 -8.93
C VAL A 159 -7.68 -3.82 -9.38
N PHE A 160 -6.54 -3.81 -8.70
CA PHE A 160 -5.50 -4.82 -8.87
C PHE A 160 -5.80 -6.01 -7.97
N ALA A 161 -5.78 -7.22 -8.54
CA ALA A 161 -6.00 -8.46 -7.80
C ALA A 161 -5.02 -9.54 -8.24
N VAL A 162 -4.47 -10.27 -7.28
CA VAL A 162 -3.60 -11.41 -7.53
C VAL A 162 -4.41 -12.70 -7.55
N ALA A 163 -4.17 -13.56 -8.53
CA ALA A 163 -4.83 -14.85 -8.66
C ALA A 163 -3.83 -15.93 -9.10
N THR A 164 -4.18 -17.18 -8.85
CA THR A 164 -3.48 -18.34 -9.41
C THR A 164 -4.28 -18.85 -10.60
N GLU A 165 -3.70 -18.78 -11.79
CA GLU A 165 -4.25 -19.43 -12.98
C GLU A 165 -3.69 -20.86 -13.08
N GLU A 166 -4.58 -21.82 -13.30
CA GLU A 166 -4.22 -23.20 -13.60
C GLU A 166 -4.45 -23.49 -15.09
N GLU A 167 -3.45 -24.10 -15.73
CA GLU A 167 -3.51 -24.52 -17.13
C GLU A 167 -3.09 -25.99 -17.23
N MET A 168 -3.82 -26.76 -18.05
CA MET A 168 -3.43 -28.13 -18.35
C MET A 168 -2.47 -28.15 -19.53
N ILE A 169 -1.24 -28.61 -19.31
CA ILE A 169 -0.27 -28.82 -20.39
C ILE A 169 -0.03 -30.30 -20.62
N THR A 170 0.26 -30.69 -21.85
CA THR A 170 0.73 -32.05 -22.15
C THR A 170 2.23 -31.99 -22.48
N PRO A 171 3.11 -32.42 -21.57
CA PRO A 171 4.56 -32.40 -21.81
C PRO A 171 4.92 -33.22 -23.05
N ALA A 172 5.98 -32.83 -23.75
CA ALA A 172 6.46 -33.56 -24.92
C ALA A 172 6.78 -35.02 -24.55
N GLY A 173 6.18 -35.97 -25.28
CA GLY A 173 6.32 -37.41 -25.00
C GLY A 173 5.35 -37.96 -23.96
N SER A 174 4.47 -37.14 -23.38
CA SER A 174 3.36 -37.57 -22.52
C SER A 174 2.05 -37.70 -23.32
N VAL A 175 1.18 -38.61 -22.88
CA VAL A 175 -0.23 -38.71 -23.33
C VAL A 175 -1.22 -38.23 -22.26
N THR A 176 -0.71 -37.87 -21.08
CA THR A 176 -1.50 -37.42 -19.93
C THR A 176 -1.24 -35.93 -19.70
N PRO A 177 -2.27 -35.07 -19.77
CA PRO A 177 -2.16 -33.67 -19.37
C PRO A 177 -1.87 -33.55 -17.87
N VAL A 178 -1.05 -32.58 -17.49
CA VAL A 178 -0.73 -32.24 -16.09
C VAL A 178 -1.08 -30.77 -15.83
N PRO A 179 -1.59 -30.42 -14.63
CA PRO A 179 -1.84 -29.04 -14.28
C PRO A 179 -0.51 -28.32 -14.00
N ILE A 180 -0.39 -27.11 -14.52
CA ILE A 180 0.60 -26.12 -14.09
C ILE A 180 -0.15 -24.92 -13.54
N SER A 181 0.36 -24.34 -12.46
CA SER A 181 -0.17 -23.10 -11.91
C SER A 181 0.82 -21.96 -12.13
N ARG A 182 0.30 -20.77 -12.40
CA ARG A 182 1.08 -19.54 -12.42
C ARG A 182 0.35 -18.45 -11.65
N THR A 183 1.11 -17.62 -10.96
CA THR A 183 0.55 -16.41 -10.37
C THR A 183 0.37 -15.36 -11.45
N VAL A 184 -0.78 -14.69 -11.44
CA VAL A 184 -1.11 -13.57 -12.30
C VAL A 184 -1.66 -12.41 -11.49
N THR A 185 -1.45 -11.22 -11.99
CA THR A 185 -2.08 -9.99 -11.50
C THR A 185 -3.09 -9.52 -12.54
N HIS A 186 -4.34 -9.37 -12.11
CA HIS A 186 -5.39 -8.75 -12.90
C HIS A 186 -5.51 -7.27 -12.54
N ALA A 187 -5.72 -6.42 -13.54
CA ALA A 187 -6.25 -5.08 -13.34
C ALA A 187 -7.68 -5.04 -13.91
N HIS A 188 -8.66 -5.08 -13.01
CA HIS A 188 -10.07 -5.00 -13.32
C HIS A 188 -10.50 -3.54 -13.40
N VAL A 189 -10.92 -3.11 -14.59
CA VAL A 189 -11.35 -1.75 -14.85
C VAL A 189 -12.88 -1.70 -14.82
N TYR A 190 -13.42 -0.87 -13.94
CA TYR A 190 -14.86 -0.65 -13.76
C TYR A 190 -15.28 0.74 -14.26
N ASP A 191 -16.46 0.80 -14.87
CA ASP A 191 -17.25 2.03 -15.00
C ASP A 191 -18.09 2.22 -13.74
N ILE A 192 -17.98 3.39 -13.11
CA ILE A 192 -18.69 3.70 -11.87
C ILE A 192 -19.63 4.90 -12.02
N ARG A 193 -20.01 5.29 -13.25
CA ARG A 193 -21.01 6.36 -13.47
C ARG A 193 -22.28 6.13 -12.65
N ASP A 194 -22.74 4.87 -12.60
CA ASP A 194 -23.67 4.40 -11.58
C ASP A 194 -22.90 3.74 -10.42
N ARG A 195 -22.77 4.46 -9.30
CA ARG A 195 -22.10 3.95 -8.09
C ARG A 195 -22.86 2.81 -7.40
N SER A 196 -24.13 2.59 -7.73
CA SER A 196 -24.92 1.48 -7.20
C SER A 196 -24.78 0.19 -8.00
N GLY A 197 -24.24 0.28 -9.22
CA GLY A 197 -23.97 -0.87 -10.10
C GLY A 197 -22.69 -0.69 -10.91
N PRO A 198 -21.50 -0.85 -10.31
CA PRO A 198 -20.24 -0.81 -11.03
C PRO A 198 -20.20 -1.86 -12.15
N GLU A 199 -19.85 -1.44 -13.37
CA GLU A 199 -19.78 -2.32 -14.53
C GLU A 199 -18.33 -2.66 -14.87
N LEU A 200 -17.96 -3.94 -14.87
CA LEU A 200 -16.64 -4.38 -15.33
C LEU A 200 -16.53 -4.18 -16.85
N ILE A 201 -15.66 -3.28 -17.28
CA ILE A 201 -15.47 -2.97 -18.71
C ILE A 201 -14.29 -3.71 -19.32
N ARG A 202 -13.26 -4.03 -18.53
CA ARG A 202 -12.03 -4.67 -19.02
C ARG A 202 -11.27 -5.34 -17.89
N THR A 203 -10.66 -6.48 -18.19
CA THR A 203 -9.60 -7.07 -17.38
C THR A 203 -8.31 -7.09 -18.18
N LEU A 204 -7.23 -6.59 -17.58
CA LEU A 204 -5.86 -6.77 -18.06
C LEU A 204 -5.19 -7.84 -17.18
N THR A 205 -4.42 -8.74 -17.77
CA THR A 205 -3.73 -9.80 -17.03
C THR A 205 -2.22 -9.69 -17.27
N PHE A 206 -1.46 -9.72 -16.18
CA PHE A 206 -0.01 -9.70 -16.16
C PHE A 206 0.50 -10.94 -15.44
N THR A 207 1.56 -11.57 -15.93
CA THR A 207 2.18 -12.69 -15.21
C THR A 207 3.01 -12.18 -14.04
N GLY A 208 2.87 -12.82 -12.88
CA GLY A 208 3.59 -12.47 -11.65
C GLY A 208 2.70 -11.83 -10.59
N ASP A 209 3.32 -11.57 -9.44
CA ASP A 209 2.71 -10.94 -8.27
C ASP A 209 2.58 -9.41 -8.43
N TYR A 210 1.61 -8.85 -7.69
CA TYR A 210 1.48 -7.41 -7.52
C TYR A 210 2.54 -6.91 -6.53
N TYR A 211 3.16 -5.77 -6.81
CA TYR A 211 4.13 -5.12 -5.92
C TYR A 211 3.74 -3.67 -5.64
N ASP A 212 3.68 -2.86 -6.69
CA ASP A 212 3.26 -1.46 -6.62
C ASP A 212 2.70 -1.03 -7.97
N ALA A 213 1.87 0.01 -7.98
CA ALA A 213 1.41 0.66 -9.19
C ALA A 213 1.35 2.18 -8.97
N ARG A 214 1.65 2.92 -10.04
CA ARG A 214 1.60 4.39 -10.07
C ARG A 214 0.77 4.83 -11.25
N MET A 215 -0.20 5.69 -10.99
CA MET A 215 -0.96 6.37 -12.03
C MET A 215 -0.36 7.74 -12.26
N VAL A 216 -0.11 8.09 -13.53
CA VAL A 216 0.38 9.40 -13.94
C VAL A 216 -0.73 10.07 -14.76
N GLY A 217 -1.13 11.29 -14.38
CA GLY A 217 -2.23 12.03 -15.02
C GLY A 217 -2.02 13.53 -15.00
#